data_AF-B3F8X7-F1
#
_entry.id   AF-B3F8X7-F1
#
_cell.length_a   1.000
_cell.length_b   1.000
_cell.length_c   1.000
_cell.angle_alpha   90.00
_cell.angle_beta   90.00
_cell.angle_gamma   90.00
#
_symmetry.space_group_name_H-M   'P 1'
#
loop_
_entity.id
_entity.type
_entity.pdbx_description
1 polymer ?
#
loop_
_entity_poly.entity_id
_entity_poly.type
_entity_poly.pdbx_seq_one_letter_code
_entity_poly.pdbx_strand_id
1 'polypeptide(L)' 'NSSGTPVARPLWMEFPGDEKSFSNDEAFMVGNGLLVQGIYTERAKHVSVYLPGDESWYDLRSGFAYKGGQTHKYEVS' A
#
# COMPACT_ATOMS: atom_id res chain seq x y z
N ASN A 1 -10.25 -10.66 19.70
CA ASN A 1 -9.00 -10.73 18.91
C ASN A 1 -8.51 -12.16 19.04
N SER A 2 -8.74 -13.00 18.03
CA SER A 2 -8.68 -14.47 18.18
C SER A 2 -7.83 -15.19 17.13
N SER A 3 -7.28 -14.49 16.13
CA SER A 3 -6.57 -15.09 14.99
C SER A 3 -5.05 -14.98 15.05
N GLY A 4 -4.48 -14.22 16.01
CA GLY A 4 -3.03 -13.97 16.08
C GLY A 4 -2.48 -13.10 14.96
N THR A 5 -3.35 -12.52 14.13
CA THR A 5 -2.98 -11.69 12.99
C THR A 5 -2.39 -10.34 13.45
N PRO A 6 -1.21 -9.95 12.96
CA PRO A 6 -0.63 -8.63 13.26
C PRO A 6 -1.52 -7.49 12.77
N VAL A 7 -1.46 -6.34 13.46
CA VAL A 7 -2.18 -5.13 13.03
C VAL A 7 -1.59 -4.56 11.73
N ALA A 8 -0.25 -4.50 11.66
CA ALA A 8 0.50 -4.12 10.48
C ALA A 8 0.97 -5.38 9.74
N ARG A 9 0.57 -5.53 8.48
CA ARG A 9 0.80 -6.73 7.69
C ARG A 9 1.51 -6.38 6.39
N PRO A 10 2.58 -7.09 6.01
CA PRO A 10 3.23 -6.85 4.73
C PRO A 10 2.28 -7.18 3.58
N LEU A 11 2.48 -6.57 2.41
CA LEU A 11 1.53 -6.69 1.30
C LEU A 11 1.34 -8.15 0.85
N TRP A 12 2.41 -8.94 0.77
CA TRP A 12 2.32 -10.36 0.37
C TRP A 12 1.48 -11.24 1.31
N MET A 13 1.26 -10.81 2.56
CA MET A 13 0.39 -11.52 3.49
C MET A 13 -1.09 -11.34 3.12
N GLU A 14 -1.45 -10.15 2.62
CA GLU A 14 -2.82 -9.83 2.21
C GLU A 14 -3.09 -10.16 0.73
N PHE A 15 -2.06 -10.08 -0.11
CA PHE A 15 -2.13 -10.29 -1.55
C PHE A 15 -1.18 -11.41 -2.01
N PRO A 16 -1.36 -12.65 -1.51
CA PRO A 16 -0.40 -13.75 -1.75
C PRO A 16 -0.30 -14.18 -3.22
N GLY A 17 -1.28 -13.85 -4.06
CA GLY A 17 -1.25 -14.11 -5.50
C GLY A 17 -0.59 -13.01 -6.34
N ASP A 18 -0.21 -11.89 -5.72
CA ASP A 18 0.41 -10.75 -6.39
C ASP A 18 1.93 -10.79 -6.17
N GLU A 19 2.68 -11.31 -7.14
CA GLU A 19 4.14 -11.47 -7.03
C GLU A 19 4.88 -10.17 -6.74
N LYS A 20 4.36 -9.01 -7.18
CA LYS A 20 4.98 -7.71 -6.92
C LYS A 20 4.95 -7.31 -5.45
N SER A 21 4.02 -7.88 -4.69
CA SER A 21 3.89 -7.61 -3.25
C SER A 21 5.03 -8.22 -2.42
N PHE A 22 5.73 -9.24 -2.94
CA PHE A 22 6.81 -9.93 -2.23
C PHE A 22 8.09 -9.11 -2.13
N SER A 23 8.35 -8.25 -3.13
CA SER A 23 9.51 -7.36 -3.14
C SER A 23 9.25 -6.00 -2.49
N ASN A 24 8.05 -5.76 -1.96
CA ASN A 24 7.70 -4.48 -1.35
C ASN A 24 7.94 -4.53 0.17
N ASP A 25 8.95 -3.80 0.62
CA ASP A 25 9.34 -3.63 2.02
C ASP A 25 9.00 -2.23 2.58
N GLU A 26 8.46 -1.34 1.74
CA GLU A 26 8.16 0.05 2.10
C GLU A 26 6.68 0.30 2.46
N ALA A 27 5.80 -0.65 2.12
CA ALA A 27 4.37 -0.54 2.36
C ALA A 27 3.81 -1.71 3.18
N PHE A 28 2.77 -1.42 3.96
CA PHE A 28 2.05 -2.42 4.74
C PHE A 28 0.56 -2.05 4.88
N MET A 29 -0.24 -3.07 5.15
CA MET A 29 -1.67 -2.95 5.42
C MET A 29 -1.92 -2.78 6.92
N VAL A 30 -2.78 -1.84 7.28
CA VAL A 30 -3.34 -1.68 8.63
C VAL A 30 -4.79 -2.14 8.62
N GLY A 31 -5.07 -3.27 9.26
CA GLY A 31 -6.35 -3.94 9.08
C GLY A 31 -6.61 -4.26 7.60
N ASN A 32 -7.87 -4.42 7.21
CA ASN A 32 -8.28 -4.96 5.92
C ASN A 32 -8.53 -3.91 4.82
N GLY A 33 -8.24 -2.63 5.05
CA GLY A 33 -8.66 -1.57 4.12
C GLY A 33 -7.78 -0.33 4.06
N LEU A 34 -6.67 -0.28 4.82
CA LEU A 34 -5.76 0.85 4.79
C LEU A 34 -4.36 0.40 4.39
N LEU A 35 -3.84 0.94 3.28
CA LEU A 35 -2.45 0.79 2.88
C LEU A 35 -1.66 2.00 3.36
N VAL A 36 -0.52 1.75 4.00
CA VAL A 36 0.42 2.78 4.45
C VAL A 36 1.72 2.60 3.68
N GLN A 37 2.12 3.64 2.94
CA GLN A 37 3.44 3.73 2.29
C GLN A 37 4.36 4.60 3.16
N GLY A 38 5.49 4.04 3.61
CA GLY A 38 6.55 4.80 4.24
C GLY A 38 7.35 5.62 3.23
N ILE A 39 7.86 6.79 3.66
CA ILE A 39 8.79 7.61 2.90
C ILE A 39 10.11 7.65 3.67
N TYR A 40 11.11 6.94 3.17
CA TYR A 40 12.39 6.75 3.85
C TYR A 40 13.52 7.66 3.32
N THR A 41 13.22 8.46 2.29
CA THR A 41 14.17 9.41 1.69
C THR A 41 13.91 10.83 2.21
N GLU A 42 14.94 11.47 2.76
CA GLU A 42 14.86 12.84 3.26
C GLU A 42 14.47 13.81 2.12
N ARG A 43 13.54 14.74 2.40
CA ARG A 43 13.06 15.75 1.44
C ARG A 43 12.48 15.17 0.13
N ALA A 44 12.01 13.93 0.14
CA ALA A 44 11.30 13.36 -1.01
C ALA A 44 10.11 14.25 -1.38
N LYS A 45 10.07 14.71 -2.64
CA LYS A 45 8.93 15.47 -3.19
C LYS A 45 7.87 14.58 -3.81
N HIS A 46 8.26 13.34 -4.14
CA HIS A 46 7.39 12.36 -4.76
C HIS A 46 7.73 10.98 -4.22
N VAL A 47 6.73 10.10 -4.22
CA VAL A 47 6.89 8.69 -3.90
C VAL A 47 6.14 7.85 -4.93
N SER A 48 6.72 6.71 -5.30
CA SER A 48 6.08 5.71 -6.16
C SER A 48 5.42 4.68 -5.26
N VAL A 49 4.09 4.60 -5.29
CA VAL A 49 3.31 3.70 -4.44
C VAL A 49 2.76 2.58 -5.28
N TYR A 50 3.10 1.34 -4.93
CA TYR A 50 2.45 0.17 -5.52
C TYR A 50 1.13 -0.11 -4.80
N LEU A 51 0.04 -0.14 -5.57
CA LEU A 51 -1.28 -0.49 -5.08
C LEU A 51 -1.62 -1.92 -5.51
N PRO A 52 -1.70 -2.89 -4.59
CA PRO A 52 -1.84 -4.31 -4.92
C PRO A 52 -3.29 -4.69 -5.28
N GLY A 53 -3.45 -5.88 -5.88
CA GLY A 53 -4.74 -6.46 -6.26
C GLY A 53 -5.45 -5.74 -7.42
N ASP A 54 -6.60 -6.26 -7.86
CA ASP A 54 -7.34 -5.69 -9.00
C ASP A 54 -8.39 -4.65 -8.61
N GLU A 55 -8.59 -4.47 -7.30
CA GLU A 55 -9.59 -3.57 -6.73
C GLU A 55 -9.19 -2.09 -6.84
N SER A 56 -10.18 -1.21 -6.67
CA SER A 56 -9.95 0.23 -6.61
C SER A 56 -9.50 0.67 -5.22
N TRP A 57 -8.44 1.47 -5.18
CA TRP A 57 -7.93 2.12 -3.99
C TRP A 57 -8.34 3.58 -3.97
N TYR A 58 -8.62 4.12 -2.80
CA TYR A 58 -9.05 5.51 -2.66
C TYR A 58 -8.01 6.28 -1.87
N ASP A 59 -7.54 7.40 -2.42
CA ASP A 59 -6.73 8.33 -1.65
C ASP A 59 -7.58 8.97 -0.55
N LEU A 60 -7.13 8.86 0.70
CA LEU A 60 -7.90 9.26 1.88
C LEU A 60 -8.22 10.76 1.93
N ARG A 61 -7.46 11.60 1.23
CA ARG A 61 -7.61 13.07 1.29
C ARG A 61 -8.49 13.60 0.16
N SER A 62 -8.28 13.13 -1.04
CA SER A 62 -8.98 13.58 -2.25
C SER A 62 -10.20 12.73 -2.60
N GLY A 63 -10.28 11.49 -2.10
CA GLY A 63 -11.28 10.51 -2.51
C GLY A 63 -11.09 9.99 -3.93
N PHE A 64 -9.99 10.35 -4.61
CA PHE A 64 -9.72 9.91 -5.97
C PHE A 64 -9.44 8.40 -6.00
N ALA A 65 -10.05 7.71 -6.97
CA ALA A 65 -9.90 6.28 -7.16
C ALA A 65 -8.72 5.94 -8.07
N TYR A 66 -7.85 5.07 -7.59
CA TYR A 66 -6.73 4.50 -8.32
C TYR A 66 -6.99 3.03 -8.59
N LYS A 67 -6.66 2.57 -9.80
CA LYS A 67 -6.71 1.14 -10.12
C LYS A 67 -5.53 0.42 -9.45
N GLY A 68 -5.81 -0.70 -8.78
CA GLY A 68 -4.79 -1.60 -8.26
C GLY A 68 -3.95 -2.30 -9.35
N GLY A 69 -3.01 -3.13 -8.92
CA GLY A 69 -2.06 -3.91 -9.72
C GLY A 69 -0.96 -3.05 -10.34
N GLN A 70 -0.86 -1.79 -9.93
CA GLN A 70 -0.10 -0.74 -10.60
C GLN A 70 0.60 0.18 -9.62
N THR A 71 1.72 0.75 -10.08
CA THR A 71 2.46 1.76 -9.35
C THR A 71 2.01 3.15 -9.79
N HIS A 72 1.65 3.99 -8.83
CA HIS A 72 1.24 5.37 -9.06
C HIS A 72 2.23 6.33 -8.40
N LYS A 73 2.48 7.47 -9.03
CA LYS A 73 3.35 8.50 -8.49
C LYS A 73 2.52 9.52 -7.71
N TYR A 74 2.87 9.71 -6.45
CA TYR A 74 2.23 10.67 -5.56
C TYR A 74 3.17 11.82 -5.23
N GLU A 75 2.62 13.03 -5.13
CA GLU A 75 3.32 14.17 -4.54
C GLU A 75 3.29 14.08 -3.02
N VAL A 76 4.42 14.39 -2.39
CA VAL A 76 4.56 14.44 -0.94
C VAL A 76 4.40 15.90 -0.53
N SER A 77 3.35 16.19 0.23
CA SER A 77 3.04 17.52 0.78
C SER A 77 3.82 17.81 2.05
#